data_AF-A0A919EV51-F1
#
_entry.id   AF-A0A919EV51-F1
#
_cell.length_a   1.000
_cell.length_b   1.000
_cell.length_c   1.000
_cell.angle_alpha   90.00
_cell.angle_beta   90.00
_cell.angle_gamma   90.00
#
_symmetry.space_group_name_H-M   'P 1'
#
loop_
_entity.id
_entity.type
_entity.pdbx_description
1 polymer ?
#
loop_
_entity_poly.entity_id
_entity_poly.type
_entity_poly.pdbx_seq_one_letter_code
_entity_poly.pdbx_strand_id
1 'polypeptide(L)'
;MKAFYDTGELACVALDAVTGPQVFLSGFPLAGSDPEQGQQFLLDHAAEHGHCVLYTPDDSLSLTDLGVLLRSQQVGAARLTRPLFVKEEWLESQYFRDHLPLEGGSD
;
A
#
# COMPACT_ATOMS: atom_id res chain seq x y z
N MET A 1 -8.98 -9.19 -2.69
CA MET A 1 -8.73 -8.57 -1.36
C MET A 1 -8.28 -9.65 -0.40
N LYS A 2 -7.29 -9.36 0.46
CA LYS A 2 -6.78 -10.27 1.48
C LYS A 2 -6.61 -9.51 2.80
N ALA A 3 -6.99 -10.13 3.92
CA ALA A 3 -6.85 -9.58 5.26
C ALA A 3 -5.77 -10.34 6.03
N PHE A 4 -5.00 -9.61 6.82
CA PHE A 4 -3.90 -10.11 7.65
C PHE A 4 -4.18 -9.74 9.09
N TYR A 5 -3.91 -10.69 9.98
CA TYR A 5 -4.22 -10.57 11.39
C TYR A 5 -2.97 -10.78 12.22
N ASP A 6 -2.91 -10.10 13.36
CA ASP A 6 -1.87 -10.28 14.36
C ASP A 6 -2.47 -10.34 15.75
N THR A 7 -2.04 -11.33 16.51
CA THR A 7 -2.62 -11.67 17.83
C THR A 7 -4.15 -11.79 17.84
N GLY A 8 -4.77 -12.06 16.67
CA GLY A 8 -6.22 -12.15 16.49
C GLY A 8 -6.92 -10.85 16.08
N GLU A 9 -6.18 -9.74 15.92
CA GLU A 9 -6.71 -8.45 15.49
C GLU A 9 -6.39 -8.17 14.02
N LEU A 10 -7.27 -7.45 13.31
CA LEU A 10 -7.02 -7.04 11.93
C LEU A 10 -5.85 -6.05 11.87
N ALA A 11 -4.79 -6.43 11.16
CA ALA A 11 -3.56 -5.65 11.08
C ALA A 11 -3.36 -4.98 9.71
N CYS A 12 -3.77 -5.66 8.64
CA CYS A 12 -3.64 -5.14 7.28
C CYS A 12 -4.74 -5.68 6.36
N VAL A 13 -5.24 -4.83 5.46
CA VAL A 13 -6.07 -5.24 4.33
C VAL A 13 -5.37 -4.85 3.05
N ALA A 14 -5.08 -5.85 2.21
CA ALA A 14 -4.48 -5.64 0.91
C ALA A 14 -5.53 -5.81 -0.18
N LEU A 15 -5.72 -4.78 -1.00
CA LEU A 15 -6.63 -4.84 -2.13
C LEU A 15 -5.97 -5.55 -3.31
N ASP A 16 -6.76 -6.03 -4.27
CA ASP A 16 -6.21 -6.57 -5.52
C ASP A 16 -6.27 -5.47 -6.58
N ALA A 17 -5.22 -5.32 -7.39
CA ALA A 17 -5.11 -4.21 -8.34
C ALA A 17 -6.15 -4.27 -9.48
N VAL A 18 -6.77 -5.43 -9.75
CA VAL A 18 -7.67 -5.62 -10.90
C VAL A 18 -9.09 -5.99 -10.45
N THR A 19 -9.18 -6.94 -9.54
CA THR A 19 -10.43 -7.57 -9.08
C THR A 19 -10.87 -7.06 -7.71
N GLY A 20 -10.03 -6.24 -7.06
CA GLY A 20 -10.34 -5.62 -5.79
C GLY A 20 -11.30 -4.44 -5.91
N PRO A 21 -11.80 -3.93 -4.77
CA PRO A 21 -12.55 -2.69 -4.77
C PRO A 21 -11.67 -1.53 -5.22
N GLN A 22 -12.27 -0.63 -6.00
CA GLN A 22 -11.62 0.62 -6.39
C GLN A 22 -11.71 1.62 -5.25
N VAL A 23 -10.56 2.11 -4.82
CA VAL A 23 -10.41 3.05 -3.71
C VAL A 23 -9.72 4.31 -4.21
N PHE A 24 -10.19 5.45 -3.74
CA PHE A 24 -9.71 6.76 -4.16
C PHE A 24 -9.21 7.56 -2.98
N LEU A 25 -8.10 8.27 -3.16
CA LEU A 25 -7.64 9.31 -2.26
C LEU A 25 -7.65 10.63 -3.03
N SER A 26 -8.44 11.59 -2.56
CA SER A 26 -8.56 12.91 -3.21
C SER A 26 -8.83 12.83 -4.73
N GLY A 27 -9.63 11.83 -5.14
CA GLY A 27 -10.00 11.59 -6.55
C GLY A 27 -9.00 10.76 -7.36
N PHE A 28 -7.83 10.42 -6.83
CA PHE A 28 -6.85 9.55 -7.49
C PHE A 28 -7.13 8.06 -7.18
N PRO A 29 -7.21 7.17 -8.19
CA PRO A 29 -7.41 5.75 -7.97
C PRO A 29 -6.13 5.10 -7.42
N LEU A 30 -6.17 4.60 -6.18
CA LEU A 30 -5.01 3.94 -5.56
C LEU A 30 -4.83 2.49 -6.02
N ALA A 31 -5.86 1.85 -6.54
CA ALA A 31 -5.79 0.50 -7.10
C ALA A 31 -5.82 0.57 -8.63
N GLY A 32 -4.94 -0.18 -9.30
CA GLY A 32 -4.97 -0.33 -10.75
C GLY A 32 -4.34 0.81 -11.55
N SER A 33 -3.77 1.83 -10.90
CA SER A 33 -2.98 2.90 -11.54
C SER A 33 -1.55 2.47 -11.87
N ASP A 34 -0.88 3.24 -12.72
CA ASP A 34 0.56 3.10 -12.94
C ASP A 34 1.37 3.35 -11.64
N PRO A 35 2.41 2.54 -11.32
CA PRO A 35 3.19 2.70 -10.10
C PRO A 35 3.93 4.03 -9.95
N GLU A 36 4.53 4.55 -11.02
CA GLU A 36 5.29 5.81 -10.97
C GLU A 36 4.33 6.98 -10.73
N GLN A 37 3.19 6.99 -11.43
CA GLN A 37 2.13 7.99 -11.20
C GLN A 37 1.58 7.91 -9.78
N GLY A 38 1.36 6.69 -9.27
CA GLY A 38 0.86 6.47 -7.92
C GLY A 38 1.84 6.97 -6.84
N GLN A 39 3.13 6.71 -6.99
CA GLN A 39 4.15 7.22 -6.07
C GLN A 39 4.23 8.74 -6.11
N GLN A 40 4.28 9.34 -7.30
CA GLN A 40 4.33 10.80 -7.44
C GLN A 40 3.09 11.45 -6.81
N PHE A 41 1.90 10.91 -7.08
CA PHE A 41 0.67 11.40 -6.47
C PHE A 41 0.73 11.40 -4.93
N LEU A 42 1.21 10.31 -4.32
CA LEU A 42 1.30 10.24 -2.86
C LEU A 42 2.31 11.24 -2.28
N LEU A 43 3.43 11.47 -2.97
CA LEU A 43 4.42 12.48 -2.55
C LEU A 43 3.83 13.89 -2.62
N ASP A 44 3.14 14.22 -3.71
CA ASP A 44 2.48 15.51 -3.89
C ASP A 44 1.37 15.70 -2.84
N HIS A 45 0.54 14.68 -2.63
CA HIS A 45 -0.52 14.68 -1.63
C HIS A 45 0.03 14.85 -0.21
N ALA A 46 1.14 14.18 0.11
CA ALA A 46 1.82 14.32 1.40
C ALA A 46 2.38 15.72 1.61
N ALA A 47 3.01 16.30 0.59
CA ALA A 47 3.55 17.66 0.67
C ALA A 47 2.44 18.71 0.82
N GLU A 48 1.30 18.52 0.16
CA GLU A 48 0.14 19.44 0.24
C GLU A 48 -0.57 19.38 1.60
N HIS A 49 -0.70 18.18 2.17
CA HIS A 49 -1.52 17.94 3.37
C HIS A 49 -0.70 17.71 4.65
N GLY A 50 0.62 17.61 4.55
CA GLY A 50 1.53 17.42 5.70
C GLY A 50 1.58 15.98 6.23
N HIS A 51 1.36 14.98 5.38
CA HIS A 51 1.39 13.57 5.78
C HIS A 51 2.81 13.02 6.02
N CYS A 52 2.91 12.01 6.87
CA CYS A 52 4.18 11.37 7.21
C CYS A 52 4.52 10.27 6.18
N VAL A 53 5.57 10.52 5.40
CA VAL A 53 6.03 9.62 4.34
C VAL A 53 7.02 8.60 4.87
N LEU A 54 6.83 7.33 4.50
CA LEU A 54 7.78 6.25 4.74
C LEU A 54 8.04 5.46 3.45
N TYR A 55 9.32 5.21 3.17
CA TYR A 55 9.75 4.28 2.12
C TYR A 55 10.04 2.90 2.72
N THR A 56 9.58 1.85 2.06
CA THR A 56 9.88 0.46 2.42
C THR A 56 11.03 -0.08 1.55
N PRO A 57 11.73 -1.16 1.98
CA PRO A 57 12.85 -1.71 1.23
C PRO A 57 12.52 -2.24 -0.18
N ASP A 58 11.25 -2.50 -0.46
CA ASP A 58 10.73 -2.92 -1.78
C ASP A 58 10.29 -1.73 -2.65
N ASP A 59 10.88 -0.55 -2.42
CA ASP A 59 10.59 0.71 -3.10
C ASP A 59 9.11 1.14 -3.05
N SER A 60 8.34 0.65 -2.08
CA SER A 60 6.95 1.08 -1.88
C SER A 60 6.88 2.30 -0.97
N LEU A 61 5.78 3.04 -1.09
CA LEU A 61 5.59 4.34 -0.42
C LEU A 61 4.37 4.29 0.49
N SER A 62 4.50 4.82 1.69
CA SER A 62 3.42 4.88 2.67
C SER A 62 3.17 6.29 3.19
N LEU A 63 1.89 6.60 3.37
CA LEU A 63 1.40 7.69 4.22
C LEU A 63 1.00 7.07 5.56
N THR A 64 1.92 7.11 6.52
CA THR A 64 1.84 6.33 7.76
C THR A 64 0.68 6.75 8.66
N ASP A 65 0.42 8.05 8.75
CA ASP A 65 -0.67 8.65 9.50
C ASP A 65 -2.06 8.38 8.87
N LEU A 66 -2.11 8.05 7.58
CA LEU A 66 -3.32 7.57 6.91
C LEU A 66 -3.43 6.04 6.90
N GLY A 67 -2.40 5.32 7.34
CA GLY A 67 -2.33 3.86 7.25
C GLY A 67 -2.36 3.35 5.81
N VAL A 68 -1.91 4.13 4.83
CA VAL A 68 -1.89 3.74 3.41
C VAL A 68 -0.48 3.36 3.01
N LEU A 69 -0.30 2.16 2.47
CA LEU A 69 0.93 1.72 1.80
C LEU A 69 0.60 1.35 0.35
N LEU A 70 1.26 1.99 -0.60
CA LEU A 70 1.05 1.75 -2.01
C LEU A 70 2.17 0.86 -2.56
N ARG A 71 1.82 -0.41 -2.79
CA ARG A 71 2.68 -1.39 -3.46
C ARG A 71 2.38 -1.45 -4.95
N SER A 72 3.20 -2.18 -5.69
CA SER A 72 2.88 -2.59 -7.06
C SER A 72 2.58 -4.10 -7.12
N GLN A 73 1.66 -4.46 -8.00
CA GLN A 73 1.22 -5.82 -8.30
C GLN A 73 1.45 -6.15 -9.79
N GLN A 74 2.13 -7.25 -10.08
CA GLN A 74 2.30 -7.83 -11.39
C GLN A 74 0.97 -8.41 -11.88
N VAL A 75 0.52 -7.89 -13.02
CA VAL A 75 -0.72 -8.30 -13.69
C VAL A 75 -0.37 -8.59 -15.15
N GLY A 76 -0.18 -9.88 -15.45
CA GLY A 76 0.33 -10.29 -16.76
C GLY A 76 1.69 -9.66 -17.04
N ALA A 77 1.78 -8.84 -18.09
CA ALA A 77 3.00 -8.13 -18.47
C ALA A 77 3.15 -6.73 -17.83
N ALA A 78 2.14 -6.24 -17.10
CA ALA A 78 2.13 -4.90 -16.50
C ALA A 78 2.34 -4.96 -14.98
N ARG A 79 2.75 -3.84 -14.38
CA ARG A 79 2.69 -3.61 -12.94
C ARG A 79 1.65 -2.53 -12.66
N LEU A 80 0.77 -2.77 -11.71
CA LEU A 80 -0.29 -1.85 -11.32
C LEU A 80 -0.22 -1.59 -9.82
N THR A 81 -0.66 -0.42 -9.38
CA THR A 81 -0.73 -0.07 -7.96
C THR A 81 -1.71 -0.95 -7.20
N ARG A 82 -1.30 -1.31 -5.98
CA ARG A 82 -2.03 -2.16 -5.06
C ARG A 82 -1.98 -1.52 -3.67
N PRO A 83 -3.08 -0.93 -3.19
CA PRO A 83 -3.10 -0.29 -1.89
C PRO A 83 -3.26 -1.33 -0.78
N LEU A 84 -2.50 -1.13 0.27
CA LEU A 84 -2.60 -1.80 1.55
C LEU A 84 -3.05 -0.77 2.58
N PHE A 85 -4.04 -1.13 3.38
CA PHE A 85 -4.45 -0.39 4.56
C PHE A 85 -3.87 -1.09 5.78
N VAL A 86 -2.92 -0.44 6.44
CA VAL A 86 -2.08 -1.03 7.49
C VAL A 86 -2.24 -0.21 8.76
N LYS A 87 -2.31 -0.88 9.91
CA LYS A 87 -2.26 -0.21 11.21
C LYS A 87 -0.96 0.59 11.34
N GLU A 88 -1.03 1.84 11.80
CA GLU A 88 0.13 2.76 11.84
C GLU A 88 1.35 2.17 12.57
N GLU A 89 1.14 1.59 13.75
CA GLU A 89 2.16 0.91 14.57
C GLU A 89 2.93 -0.21 13.84
N TRP A 90 2.35 -0.79 12.80
CA TRP A 90 3.02 -1.80 11.97
C TRP A 90 3.96 -1.19 10.94
N LEU A 91 3.63 0.00 10.43
CA LEU A 91 4.52 0.74 9.52
C LEU A 91 5.77 1.25 10.27
N GLU A 92 5.65 1.49 11.57
CA GLU A 92 6.80 1.86 12.42
C GLU A 92 7.73 0.66 12.68
N SER A 93 7.19 -0.55 12.78
CA SER A 93 7.94 -1.79 13.01
C SER A 93 8.72 -2.24 11.76
N GLN A 94 10.04 -2.44 11.89
CA GLN A 94 10.84 -3.03 10.81
C GLN A 94 10.39 -4.46 10.48
N TYR A 95 10.07 -5.25 11.51
CA TYR A 95 9.63 -6.63 11.33
C TYR A 95 8.38 -6.70 10.44
N PHE A 96 7.34 -5.93 10.75
CA PHE A 96 6.12 -5.98 9.96
C PHE A 96 6.33 -5.44 8.55
N ARG A 97 7.10 -4.36 8.36
CA ARG A 97 7.45 -3.84 7.02
C ARG A 97 8.05 -4.90 6.10
N ASP A 98 8.99 -5.70 6.61
CA ASP A 98 9.68 -6.72 5.83
C ASP A 98 8.83 -7.98 5.59
N HIS A 99 7.79 -8.19 6.41
CA HIS A 99 6.89 -9.35 6.33
C HIS A 99 5.51 -9.00 5.78
N LEU A 100 5.29 -7.74 5.38
CA LEU A 100 4.09 -7.36 4.65
C LEU A 100 4.02 -8.18 3.35
N PRO A 101 2.83 -8.62 2.93
CA PRO A 101 2.66 -9.61 1.87
C PRO A 101 3.29 -9.12 0.58
N LEU A 102 4.42 -9.73 0.21
CA LEU A 102 5.07 -9.51 -1.07
C LEU A 102 4.32 -10.28 -2.16
N GLU A 103 4.42 -9.81 -3.39
CA GLU A 103 3.95 -10.60 -4.53
C GLU A 103 4.67 -11.94 -4.60
N GLY A 104 3.93 -13.01 -4.91
CA GLY A 104 4.52 -14.34 -5.10
C GLY A 104 4.87 -15.09 -3.81
N GLY A 105 4.62 -14.52 -2.63
CA GLY A 105 4.58 -15.29 -1.39
C GLY A 105 3.35 -16.20 -1.40
N SER A 106 3.55 -17.48 -1.64
CA SER A 106 2.58 -18.50 -1.28
C SER A 106 2.19 -18.31 0.18
N ASP A 107 0.90 -18.48 0.47
CA ASP A 107 0.42 -18.72 1.85
C ASP A 107 1.23 -19.82 2.54
#